data_AF-A0A1U7ECK6-F1
#
_entry.id   AF-A0A1U7ECK6-F1
#
_cell.length_a   1.000
_cell.length_b   1.000
_cell.length_c   1.000
_cell.angle_alpha   90.00
_cell.angle_beta   90.00
_cell.angle_gamma   90.00
#
_symmetry.space_group_name_H-M   'P 1'
#
loop_
_entity.id
_entity.type
_entity.pdbx_description
1 polymer ?
#
loop_
_entity_poly.entity_id
_entity_poly.type
_entity_poly.pdbx_seq_one_letter_code
_entity_poly.pdbx_strand_id
1 'polypeptide(L)'
;MVEKFLLARTYKKKGSAAIPLEAVDVLTYIPQLEATFKRNAEFLIVSKEAEMAFDEAWPEYAPTEVVDNAASFEKVVEEKTKREKK
;
A
#
# COMPACT_ATOMS: atom_id res chain seq x y z
N MET A 1 7.15 -20.03 0.89
CA MET A 1 7.83 -18.89 1.53
C MET A 1 6.78 -17.81 1.79
N VAL A 2 6.82 -17.13 2.93
CA VAL A 2 5.87 -16.05 3.27
C VAL A 2 6.55 -14.70 3.10
N GLU A 3 5.94 -13.83 2.30
CA GLU A 3 6.40 -12.48 2.03
C GLU A 3 5.57 -11.49 2.84
N LYS A 4 6.20 -10.42 3.33
CA LYS A 4 5.54 -9.37 4.12
C LYS A 4 5.56 -8.06 3.35
N PHE A 5 4.45 -7.33 3.44
CA PHE A 5 4.25 -6.08 2.74
C PHE A 5 3.68 -5.03 3.68
N LEU A 6 4.06 -3.78 3.44
CA LEU A 6 3.31 -2.62 3.88
C LEU A 6 2.27 -2.30 2.81
N LEU A 7 0.99 -2.31 3.17
CA LEU A 7 -0.14 -2.02 2.31
C LEU A 7 -0.77 -0.69 2.68
N ALA A 8 -0.93 0.19 1.69
CA ALA A 8 -1.75 1.39 1.80
C ALA A 8 -3.14 1.11 1.23
N ARG A 9 -4.10 0.89 2.14
CA ARG A 9 -5.51 0.80 1.81
C ARG A 9 -6.06 2.20 1.59
N THR A 10 -6.45 2.52 0.36
CA THR A 10 -7.09 3.81 0.10
C THR A 10 -8.60 3.70 0.24
N TYR A 11 -9.25 4.71 0.82
CA TYR A 11 -10.71 4.68 1.05
C TYR A 11 -11.54 5.00 -0.21
N LYS A 12 -10.89 5.16 -1.36
CA LYS A 12 -11.54 5.34 -2.66
C LYS A 12 -11.63 3.99 -3.37
N LYS A 13 -12.60 3.85 -4.29
CA LYS A 13 -12.69 2.69 -5.21
C LYS A 13 -11.49 2.56 -6.18
N LYS A 14 -10.35 3.20 -5.90
CA LYS A 14 -9.12 3.21 -6.71
C LYS A 14 -8.12 2.12 -6.30
N GLY A 15 -8.50 1.29 -5.32
CA GLY A 15 -7.72 0.14 -4.87
C GLY A 15 -6.65 0.49 -3.84
N SER A 16 -5.63 -0.36 -3.74
CA SER A 16 -4.56 -0.24 -2.74
C SER A 16 -3.18 -0.20 -3.40
N ALA A 17 -2.17 0.13 -2.61
CA ALA A 17 -0.76 0.00 -2.98
C ALA A 17 -0.04 -0.89 -1.98
N ALA A 18 0.96 -1.64 -2.40
CA ALA A 18 1.78 -2.47 -1.52
C ALA A 18 3.27 -2.32 -1.84
N ILE A 19 4.11 -2.39 -0.81
CA ILE A 19 5.57 -2.38 -0.91
C ILE A 19 6.15 -3.48 -0.02
N PRO A 20 7.17 -4.25 -0.46
CA PRO A 20 7.85 -5.23 0.39
C PRO A 20 8.33 -4.58 1.69
N LEU A 21 8.08 -5.25 2.82
CA LEU A 21 8.43 -4.70 4.13
C LEU A 21 9.94 -4.55 4.32
N GLU A 22 10.74 -5.33 3.58
CA GLU A 22 12.20 -5.24 3.55
C GLU A 22 12.74 -4.02 2.80
N ALA A 23 11.92 -3.37 1.96
CA ALA A 23 12.33 -2.20 1.19
C ALA A 23 12.29 -0.89 2.00
N VAL A 24 11.73 -0.91 3.22
CA VAL A 24 11.49 0.28 4.04
C VAL A 24 11.69 0.01 5.54
N ASP A 25 12.13 1.03 6.27
CA ASP A 25 12.10 1.00 7.74
C ASP A 25 10.69 1.37 8.25
N VAL A 26 9.86 0.36 8.49
CA VAL A 26 8.46 0.54 8.89
C VAL A 26 8.27 1.37 10.17
N LEU A 27 9.23 1.37 11.10
CA LEU A 27 9.10 2.11 12.37
C LEU A 27 9.11 3.62 12.15
N THR A 28 9.88 4.10 11.17
CA THR A 28 9.96 5.52 10.82
C THR A 28 9.04 5.89 9.67
N TYR A 29 8.83 4.95 8.74
CA TYR A 29 8.11 5.21 7.51
C TYR A 29 6.59 5.27 7.68
N ILE A 30 5.98 4.39 8.49
CA ILE A 30 4.52 4.43 8.74
C ILE A 30 4.10 5.78 9.33
N PRO A 31 4.75 6.32 10.39
CA PRO A 31 4.40 7.64 10.91
C PRO A 31 4.49 8.78 9.87
N GLN A 32 5.47 8.72 8.96
CA GLN A 32 5.63 9.71 7.89
C GLN A 32 4.48 9.63 6.88
N LEU A 33 4.08 8.42 6.52
CA LEU A 33 2.95 8.17 5.63
C LEU A 33 1.62 8.60 6.25
N GLU A 34 1.40 8.30 7.53
CA GLU A 34 0.21 8.75 8.27
C GLU A 34 0.15 10.27 8.38
N ALA A 35 1.28 10.94 8.60
CA ALA A 35 1.34 12.40 8.62
C ALA A 35 1.02 13.02 7.24
N THR A 36 1.48 12.38 6.17
CA THR A 36 1.31 12.82 4.78
C THR A 36 -0.11 12.59 4.27
N PHE A 37 -0.59 11.36 4.35
CA PHE A 37 -1.86 10.93 3.75
C PHE A 37 -3.04 11.04 4.70
N LYS A 38 -2.80 11.10 6.02
CA LYS A 38 -3.82 11.27 7.07
C LYS A 38 -4.96 10.27 6.89
N ARG A 39 -6.21 10.74 6.95
CA ARG A 39 -7.43 9.90 6.81
C ARG A 39 -7.72 9.44 5.38
N ASN A 40 -6.87 9.73 4.40
CA ASN A 40 -7.11 9.33 3.01
C ASN A 40 -6.64 7.89 2.72
N ALA A 41 -5.74 7.36 3.53
CA ALA A 41 -5.24 5.99 3.44
C ALA A 41 -5.00 5.43 4.84
N GLU A 42 -5.05 4.10 4.93
CA GLU A 42 -4.71 3.32 6.11
C GLU A 42 -3.55 2.40 5.78
N PHE A 43 -2.57 2.32 6.67
CA PHE A 43 -1.33 1.57 6.44
C PHE A 43 -1.34 0.30 7.28
N LEU A 44 -1.34 -0.85 6.61
CA LEU A 44 -1.47 -2.17 7.21
C LEU A 44 -0.25 -3.02 6.87
N ILE A 45 0.21 -3.84 7.81
CA ILE A 45 1.19 -4.87 7.52
C ILE A 45 0.43 -6.15 7.18
N VAL A 46 0.66 -6.67 5.98
CA VAL A 46 0.04 -7.89 5.49
C VAL A 46 1.11 -8.88 5.04
N SER A 47 0.73 -10.15 4.91
CA SER A 47 1.61 -11.19 4.40
C SER A 47 0.90 -12.05 3.39
N LYS A 48 1.62 -12.58 2.41
CA LYS A 48 1.08 -13.57 1.47
C LYS A 48 2.08 -14.69 1.23
N GLU A 49 1.60 -15.80 0.71
CA GLU A 49 2.48 -16.82 0.14
C GLU A 49 3.14 -16.27 -1.14
N ALA A 50 4.42 -16.60 -1.36
CA ALA A 50 5.20 -16.07 -2.47
C ALA A 50 4.56 -16.36 -3.84
N GLU A 51 4.01 -17.57 -4.01
CA GLU A 51 3.39 -18.03 -5.27
C GLU A 51 1.95 -17.52 -5.46
N MET A 52 1.35 -16.94 -4.43
CA MET A 52 -0.02 -16.42 -4.49
C MET A 52 -0.03 -14.98 -5.02
N ALA A 53 -0.97 -14.67 -5.91
CA ALA A 53 -1.19 -13.30 -6.36
C ALA A 53 -1.74 -12.43 -5.22
N PHE A 54 -1.40 -11.14 -5.22
CA PHE A 54 -1.78 -10.26 -4.10
C PHE A 54 -3.30 -10.13 -3.95
N ASP A 55 -4.02 -9.91 -5.05
CA ASP A 55 -5.48 -9.76 -5.05
C ASP A 55 -6.21 -11.09 -4.76
N GLU A 56 -5.54 -12.23 -4.88
CA GLU A 56 -6.06 -13.54 -4.44
C GLU A 56 -5.86 -13.73 -2.94
N ALA A 57 -4.69 -13.35 -2.41
CA ALA A 57 -4.38 -13.41 -0.99
C ALA A 57 -5.24 -12.43 -0.16
N TRP A 58 -5.51 -11.25 -0.72
CA TRP A 58 -6.21 -10.15 -0.05
C TRP A 58 -7.23 -9.46 -0.97
N PRO A 59 -8.33 -10.16 -1.32
CA PRO A 59 -9.34 -9.64 -2.25
C PRO A 59 -10.04 -8.37 -1.75
N GLU A 60 -10.08 -8.13 -0.43
CA GLU A 60 -10.67 -6.93 0.16
C GLU A 60 -9.87 -5.64 -0.10
N TYR A 61 -8.61 -5.75 -0.53
CA TYR A 61 -7.75 -4.62 -0.85
C TYR A 61 -7.57 -4.41 -2.36
N ALA A 62 -8.13 -5.30 -3.18
CA ALA A 62 -8.05 -5.24 -4.64
C ALA A 62 -8.73 -3.98 -5.23
N PRO A 63 -8.25 -3.45 -6.36
CA PRO A 63 -7.01 -3.85 -7.05
C PRO A 63 -5.76 -3.33 -6.33
N THR A 64 -4.76 -4.20 -6.14
CA THR A 64 -3.51 -3.85 -5.44
C THR A 64 -2.37 -3.64 -6.42
N GLU A 65 -1.71 -2.49 -6.32
CA GLU A 65 -0.51 -2.19 -7.08
C GLU A 65 0.74 -2.42 -6.22
N VAL A 66 1.54 -3.42 -6.57
CA VAL A 66 2.79 -3.75 -5.87
C VAL A 66 3.95 -3.00 -6.51
N VAL A 67 4.73 -2.31 -5.70
CA VAL A 67 5.92 -1.57 -6.11
C VAL A 67 7.12 -1.96 -5.27
N ASP A 68 8.33 -1.67 -5.77
CA ASP A 68 9.60 -2.14 -5.21
C ASP A 68 10.36 -1.07 -4.39
N ASN A 69 9.89 0.18 -4.38
CA ASN A 69 10.58 1.27 -3.71
C ASN A 69 9.62 2.33 -3.13
N ALA A 70 10.10 3.05 -2.12
CA ALA A 70 9.33 4.04 -1.37
C ALA A 70 8.75 5.16 -2.24
N ALA A 71 9.55 5.71 -3.18
CA ALA A 71 9.12 6.81 -4.02
C ALA A 71 7.96 6.42 -4.94
N SER A 72 8.03 5.25 -5.57
CA SER A 72 6.92 4.69 -6.35
C SER A 72 5.70 4.46 -5.47
N PHE A 73 5.88 3.93 -4.26
CA PHE A 73 4.78 3.65 -3.34
C PHE A 73 4.03 4.92 -2.96
N GLU A 74 4.74 5.95 -2.50
CA GLU A 74 4.14 7.24 -2.15
C GLU A 74 3.38 7.84 -3.33
N LYS A 75 3.96 7.79 -4.53
CA LYS A 75 3.32 8.31 -5.75
C LYS A 75 2.02 7.58 -6.06
N VAL A 76 2.01 6.24 -6.00
CA VAL A 76 0.80 5.44 -6.23
C VAL A 76 -0.27 5.73 -5.18
N VAL A 77 0.12 5.83 -3.90
CA VAL A 77 -0.81 6.21 -2.83
C VAL A 77 -1.37 7.60 -3.07
N GLU A 78 -0.55 8.56 -3.50
CA GLU A 78 -0.98 9.91 -3.83
C GLU A 78 -1.97 9.93 -5.00
N GLU A 79 -1.71 9.20 -6.09
CA GLU A 79 -2.61 9.10 -7.24
C GLU A 79 -3.95 8.47 -6.88
N LYS A 80 -3.94 7.41 -6.06
CA LYS A 80 -5.15 6.71 -5.60
C LYS A 80 -5.94 7.53 -4.57
N THR A 81 -5.27 8.37 -3.77
CA THR A 81 -5.92 9.23 -2.77
C THR A 81 -6.34 10.60 -3.32
N LYS A 82 -5.76 11.09 -4.41
CA LYS A 82 -6.14 12.37 -5.07
C LYS A 82 -7.60 12.36 -5.55
N ARG A 83 -8.28 13.49 -5.40
CA ARG A 83 -9.64 13.73 -5.93
C ARG A 83 -9.47 14.18 -7.37
N GLU A 84 -10.13 13.52 -8.32
CA GLU A 84 -10.28 14.09 -9.66
C GLU A 84 -11.05 15.41 -9.48
N LYS A 85 -10.39 16.53 -9.72
CA LYS A 85 -11.06 17.81 -9.86
C LYS A 85 -11.87 17.72 -11.14
N LYS A 86 -13.17 17.55 -10.99
CA LYS A 86 -14.15 17.67 -12.07
C LYS A 86 -14.38 19.15 -12.39
#